data_AF-A0AA95SIA9-F1
#
_entry.id   AF-A0AA95SIA9-F1
#
_cell.length_a   1.000
_cell.length_b   1.000
_cell.length_c   1.000
_cell.angle_alpha   90.00
_cell.angle_beta   90.00
_cell.angle_gamma   90.00
#
_symmetry.space_group_name_H-M   'P 1'
#
loop_
_entity.id
_entity.type
_entity.pdbx_description
1 polymer ?
#
loop_
_entity_poly.entity_id
_entity_poly.type
_entity_poly.pdbx_seq_one_letter_code
_entity_poly.pdbx_strand_id
1 'polypeptide(L)'
;MKRKWEVMIGIAGVILCVIFLGGFSLTMTSMEESIYETTVFPILQAGVSEEYVSESFDAVKALAIWFGVTLLIVFILVALATLSIWRNKSPKRGAVLYIFAGLATLIGTQFIAFPLAFLFFIAAALCLFRKIKEKEGAGNVSNKNSQPDFARI
;
A
#
# COMPACT_ATOMS: atom_id res chain seq x y z
N MET A 1 -4.65 2.19 21.46
CA MET A 1 -5.13 2.27 20.06
C MET A 1 -6.16 1.19 19.81
N LYS A 2 -7.41 1.54 19.50
CA LYS A 2 -8.45 0.54 19.19
C LYS A 2 -8.25 -0.11 17.79
N ARG A 3 -7.43 0.47 16.90
CA ARG A 3 -7.25 0.09 15.47
C ARG A 3 -5.86 -0.49 15.13
N LYS A 4 -5.31 -1.36 15.98
CA LYS A 4 -3.93 -1.88 15.83
C LYS A 4 -3.73 -2.71 14.55
N TRP A 5 -4.72 -3.52 14.18
CA TRP A 5 -4.65 -4.42 13.01
C TRP A 5 -4.54 -3.67 11.68
N GLU A 6 -5.31 -2.58 11.51
CA GLU A 6 -5.28 -1.74 10.31
C GLU A 6 -3.88 -1.14 10.08
N VAL A 7 -3.29 -0.59 11.13
CA VAL A 7 -1.95 0.01 11.10
C VAL A 7 -0.87 -1.06 10.90
N MET A 8 -1.02 -2.22 11.52
CA MET A 8 -0.06 -3.33 11.38
C MET A 8 -0.01 -3.86 9.93
N ILE A 9 -1.16 -4.03 9.27
CA ILE A 9 -1.22 -4.45 7.86
C ILE A 9 -0.65 -3.37 6.95
N GLY A 10 -0.96 -2.09 7.21
CA GLY A 10 -0.38 -0.97 6.46
C GLY A 10 1.14 -0.90 6.59
N ILE A 11 1.67 -1.08 7.81
CA ILE A 11 3.12 -1.12 8.06
C ILE A 11 3.76 -2.32 7.37
N ALA A 12 3.16 -3.52 7.45
CA ALA A 12 3.65 -4.70 6.75
C ALA A 12 3.72 -4.46 5.23
N GLY A 13 2.69 -3.84 4.64
CA GLY A 13 2.68 -3.45 3.23
C GLY A 13 3.81 -2.48 2.88
N VAL A 14 4.08 -1.48 3.72
CA VAL A 14 5.21 -0.55 3.52
C VAL A 14 6.55 -1.27 3.61
N ILE A 15 6.75 -2.14 4.60
CA ILE A 15 8.00 -2.92 4.74
C ILE A 15 8.25 -3.75 3.48
N LEU A 16 7.23 -4.44 2.99
CA LEU A 16 7.29 -5.17 1.72
C LEU A 16 7.63 -4.26 0.54
N CYS A 17 7.01 -3.08 0.44
CA CYS A 17 7.32 -2.13 -0.63
C CYS A 17 8.77 -1.63 -0.54
N VAL A 18 9.29 -1.36 0.65
CA VAL A 18 10.69 -0.95 0.85
C VAL A 18 11.65 -2.06 0.43
N ILE A 19 11.37 -3.31 0.81
CA ILE A 19 12.21 -4.46 0.43
C ILE A 19 12.20 -4.66 -1.08
N PHE A 20 11.01 -4.75 -1.69
CA PHE A 20 10.90 -5.10 -3.11
C PHE A 20 11.16 -3.90 -4.03
N LEU A 21 10.43 -2.79 -3.90
CA LEU A 21 10.62 -1.62 -4.78
C LEU A 21 11.88 -0.85 -4.38
N GLY A 22 12.09 -0.63 -3.08
CA GLY A 22 13.27 0.10 -2.60
C GLY A 22 14.55 -0.68 -2.81
N GLY A 23 14.55 -1.99 -2.50
CA GLY A 23 15.70 -2.87 -2.75
C GLY A 23 16.03 -2.99 -4.23
N PHE A 24 15.02 -3.14 -5.10
CA PHE A 24 15.23 -3.11 -6.55
C PHE A 24 15.77 -1.77 -7.03
N SER A 25 15.14 -0.66 -6.62
CA SER A 25 15.52 0.69 -6.99
C SER A 25 16.98 0.99 -6.64
N LEU A 26 17.37 0.71 -5.40
CA LEU A 26 18.72 0.95 -4.91
C LEU A 26 19.75 0.05 -5.61
N THR A 27 19.46 -1.24 -5.75
CA THR A 27 20.34 -2.21 -6.40
C THR A 27 20.61 -1.80 -7.84
N MET A 28 19.57 -1.56 -8.64
CA MET A 28 19.74 -1.24 -10.07
C MET A 28 20.36 0.14 -10.29
N THR A 29 20.06 1.13 -9.44
CA THR A 29 20.64 2.48 -9.60
C THR A 29 22.13 2.51 -9.22
N SER A 30 22.55 1.68 -8.26
CA SER A 30 23.93 1.60 -7.77
C SER A 30 24.79 0.61 -8.55
N MET A 31 24.18 -0.25 -9.36
CA MET A 31 24.86 -1.27 -10.16
C MET A 31 25.58 -0.64 -11.35
N GLU A 32 26.76 -1.18 -11.67
CA GLU A 32 27.50 -0.86 -12.90
C GLU A 32 27.02 -1.74 -14.06
N GLU A 33 27.12 -1.23 -15.29
CA GLU A 33 26.65 -1.90 -16.51
C GLU A 33 27.32 -3.28 -16.72
N SER A 34 28.62 -3.39 -16.41
CA SER A 34 29.38 -4.65 -16.50
C SER A 34 28.84 -5.75 -15.56
N ILE A 35 28.33 -5.37 -14.39
CA ILE A 35 27.70 -6.30 -13.45
C ILE A 35 26.29 -6.64 -13.92
N TYR A 36 25.56 -5.67 -14.48
CA TYR A 36 24.23 -5.90 -15.05
C TYR A 36 24.26 -6.91 -16.20
N GLU A 37 25.22 -6.77 -17.12
CA GLU A 37 25.44 -7.67 -18.27
C GLU A 37 25.61 -9.13 -17.84
N THR A 38 26.38 -9.37 -16.78
CA THR A 38 26.72 -10.73 -16.35
C THR A 38 25.68 -11.36 -15.43
N THR A 39 24.86 -10.56 -14.74
CA THR A 39 23.96 -11.06 -13.69
C THR A 39 22.47 -10.89 -14.01
N VAL A 40 22.04 -9.73 -14.50
CA VAL A 40 20.63 -9.37 -14.64
C VAL A 40 20.15 -9.54 -16.08
N PHE A 41 20.95 -9.09 -17.05
CA PHE A 41 20.64 -9.21 -18.47
C PHE A 41 20.30 -10.65 -18.92
N PRO A 42 21.08 -11.70 -18.59
CA PRO A 42 20.76 -13.06 -18.99
C PRO A 42 19.47 -13.61 -18.39
N ILE A 43 19.03 -13.07 -17.24
CA ILE A 43 17.78 -13.46 -16.57
C ILE A 43 16.58 -12.76 -17.22
N LEU A 44 16.73 -11.47 -17.57
CA LEU A 44 15.64 -10.67 -18.13
C LEU A 44 15.45 -10.87 -19.63
N GLN A 45 16.55 -11.07 -20.38
CA GLN A 45 16.55 -11.10 -21.84
C GLN A 45 17.28 -12.34 -22.38
N ALA A 46 16.98 -13.49 -21.80
CA ALA A 46 17.50 -14.78 -22.27
C ALA A 46 17.25 -14.94 -23.79
N GLY A 47 18.34 -14.98 -24.57
CA GLY A 47 18.29 -15.14 -26.03
C GLY A 47 18.29 -13.86 -26.86
N VAL A 48 18.43 -12.68 -26.25
CA VAL A 48 18.63 -11.40 -26.95
C VAL A 48 20.14 -11.13 -27.11
N SER A 49 20.55 -10.49 -28.21
CA SER A 49 21.95 -10.18 -28.46
C SER A 49 22.51 -9.18 -27.45
N GLU A 50 23.80 -9.35 -27.11
CA GLU A 50 24.53 -8.49 -26.17
C GLU A 50 24.63 -7.02 -26.64
N GLU A 51 24.37 -6.76 -27.93
CA GLU A 51 24.27 -5.41 -28.49
C GLU A 51 23.21 -4.54 -27.80
N TYR A 52 22.15 -5.15 -27.24
CA TYR A 52 21.07 -4.42 -26.55
C TYR A 52 21.31 -4.26 -25.03
N VAL A 53 22.45 -4.71 -24.50
CA VAL A 53 22.74 -4.65 -23.06
C VAL A 53 22.65 -3.22 -22.53
N SER A 54 23.27 -2.27 -23.24
CA SER A 54 23.34 -0.87 -22.81
C SER A 54 21.97 -0.21 -22.79
N GLU A 55 21.18 -0.38 -23.86
CA GLU A 55 19.81 0.14 -23.94
C GLU A 55 18.91 -0.48 -22.86
N SER A 56 19.08 -1.77 -22.61
CA SER A 56 18.33 -2.50 -21.59
C SER A 56 18.71 -2.04 -20.19
N PHE A 57 19.99 -1.79 -19.94
CA PHE A 57 20.48 -1.26 -18.68
C PHE A 57 19.88 0.12 -18.39
N ASP A 58 19.90 1.02 -19.37
CA ASP A 58 19.28 2.35 -19.25
C ASP A 58 17.78 2.26 -18.97
N ALA A 59 17.07 1.39 -19.68
CA ALA A 59 15.63 1.18 -19.47
C ALA A 59 15.32 0.64 -18.06
N VAL A 60 16.08 -0.36 -17.59
CA VAL A 60 15.91 -0.95 -16.25
C VAL A 60 16.27 0.07 -15.17
N LYS A 61 17.31 0.88 -15.37
CA LYS A 61 17.71 1.94 -14.45
C LYS A 61 16.66 3.05 -14.36
N ALA A 62 16.07 3.44 -15.49
CA ALA A 62 14.94 4.36 -15.50
C ALA A 62 13.73 3.80 -14.73
N LEU A 63 13.40 2.52 -14.93
CA LEU A 63 12.33 1.83 -14.19
C LEU A 63 12.63 1.77 -12.68
N ALA A 64 13.88 1.50 -12.32
CA ALA A 64 14.34 1.46 -10.94
C ALA A 64 14.18 2.82 -10.24
N ILE A 65 14.53 3.92 -10.92
CA ILE A 65 14.30 5.28 -10.42
C ILE A 65 12.79 5.54 -10.25
N TRP A 66 11.97 5.13 -11.22
CA TRP A 66 10.51 5.29 -11.16
C TRP A 66 9.89 4.55 -9.97
N PHE A 67 10.36 3.34 -9.67
CA PHE A 67 9.94 2.57 -8.50
C PHE A 67 10.36 3.25 -7.19
N GLY A 68 11.54 3.88 -7.15
CA GLY A 68 11.99 4.67 -6.01
C GLY A 68 11.10 5.89 -5.75
N VAL A 69 10.74 6.64 -6.80
CA VAL A 69 9.81 7.78 -6.72
C VAL A 69 8.43 7.32 -6.25
N THR A 70 7.92 6.21 -6.82
CA THR A 70 6.64 5.61 -6.42
C THR A 70 6.65 5.24 -4.94
N LEU A 71 7.72 4.59 -4.46
CA LEU A 71 7.86 4.20 -3.06
C LEU A 71 7.79 5.41 -2.13
N LEU A 72 8.41 6.53 -2.50
CA LEU A 72 8.38 7.76 -1.71
C LEU A 72 6.95 8.32 -1.61
N ILE A 73 6.19 8.33 -2.70
CA ILE A 73 4.79 8.74 -2.72
C ILE A 73 3.93 7.84 -1.81
N VAL A 74 4.08 6.52 -1.95
CA VAL A 74 3.36 5.53 -1.12
C VAL A 74 3.70 5.71 0.36
N PHE A 75 4.97 5.96 0.68
CA PHE A 75 5.43 6.19 2.05
C PHE A 75 4.75 7.41 2.68
N ILE A 76 4.68 8.53 1.95
CA ILE A 76 3.97 9.74 2.40
C ILE A 76 2.48 9.44 2.62
N LEU A 77 1.83 8.75 1.67
CA LEU A 77 0.40 8.41 1.78
C LEU A 77 0.10 7.53 3.00
N VAL A 78 0.92 6.52 3.25
CA VAL A 78 0.74 5.62 4.41
C VAL A 78 1.06 6.34 5.73
N ALA A 79 2.07 7.21 5.75
CA ALA A 79 2.36 8.04 6.92
C ALA A 79 1.15 8.95 7.26
N LEU A 80 0.59 9.63 6.26
CA LEU A 80 -0.62 10.45 6.41
C LEU A 80 -1.84 9.61 6.85
N ALA A 81 -2.00 8.41 6.29
CA ALA A 81 -3.07 7.49 6.67
C ALA A 81 -2.96 7.10 8.14
N THR A 82 -1.76 6.73 8.58
CA THR A 82 -1.45 6.33 9.96
C THR A 82 -1.67 7.48 10.93
N LEU A 83 -1.19 8.68 10.60
CA LEU A 83 -1.42 9.89 11.41
C LEU A 83 -2.91 10.24 11.51
N SER A 84 -3.67 10.12 10.40
CA SER A 84 -5.11 10.37 10.39
C SER A 84 -5.89 9.37 11.26
N ILE A 85 -5.42 8.13 11.36
CA ILE A 85 -6.02 7.10 12.23
C ILE A 85 -5.65 7.37 13.69
N TRP A 86 -4.39 7.71 13.98
CA TRP A 86 -3.93 8.02 15.33
C TRP A 86 -4.69 9.21 15.92
N ARG A 87 -4.83 10.30 15.16
CA ARG A 87 -5.51 11.52 15.63
C ARG A 87 -7.03 11.36 15.82
N ASN A 88 -7.58 10.16 15.61
CA ASN A 88 -8.99 9.76 15.79
C ASN A 88 -10.02 10.67 15.09
N LYS A 89 -9.58 11.54 14.16
CA LYS A 89 -10.40 12.63 13.62
C LYS A 89 -11.34 12.15 12.52
N SER A 90 -11.01 11.05 11.82
CA SER A 90 -11.85 10.51 10.74
C SER A 90 -11.27 9.21 10.14
N PRO A 91 -11.74 8.02 10.55
CA PRO A 91 -11.29 6.75 9.96
C PRO A 91 -11.62 6.59 8.46
N LYS A 92 -12.60 7.36 7.94
CA LYS A 92 -12.89 7.43 6.51
C LYS A 92 -11.72 8.04 5.71
N ARG A 93 -11.03 9.04 6.26
CA ARG A 93 -9.88 9.66 5.58
C ARG A 93 -8.69 8.71 5.53
N GLY A 94 -8.44 7.96 6.61
CA GLY A 94 -7.40 6.91 6.63
C GLY A 94 -7.64 5.82 5.58
N ALA A 95 -8.88 5.36 5.42
CA ALA A 95 -9.23 4.39 4.38
C ALA A 95 -8.98 4.93 2.96
N VAL A 96 -9.41 6.16 2.69
CA VAL A 96 -9.19 6.80 1.38
C VAL A 96 -7.69 6.93 1.07
N LEU A 97 -6.88 7.32 2.06
CA LEU A 97 -5.43 7.40 1.89
C LEU A 97 -4.79 6.04 1.63
N TYR A 98 -5.25 4.96 2.28
CA TYR A 98 -4.78 3.61 1.97
C TYR A 98 -5.19 3.12 0.57
N ILE A 99 -6.38 3.48 0.09
CA ILE A 99 -6.79 3.21 -1.30
C ILE A 99 -5.85 3.93 -2.28
N PHE A 100 -5.58 5.22 -2.04
CA PHE A 100 -4.64 5.96 -2.88
C PHE A 100 -3.22 5.40 -2.81
N ALA A 101 -2.77 4.91 -1.64
CA ALA A 101 -1.48 4.24 -1.51
C ALA A 101 -1.45 2.95 -2.36
N GLY A 102 -2.48 2.12 -2.28
CA GLY A 102 -2.60 0.91 -3.11
C GLY A 102 -2.63 1.22 -4.61
N LEU A 103 -3.39 2.23 -5.03
CA LEU A 103 -3.44 2.66 -6.43
C LEU A 103 -2.11 3.23 -6.91
N ALA A 104 -1.43 4.03 -6.09
CA ALA A 104 -0.11 4.56 -6.41
C ALA A 104 0.91 3.43 -6.59
N THR A 105 0.89 2.41 -5.71
CA THR A 105 1.72 1.22 -5.86
C THR A 105 1.39 0.45 -7.14
N LEU A 106 0.11 0.29 -7.48
CA LEU A 106 -0.33 -0.43 -8.67
C LEU A 106 0.13 0.27 -9.96
N ILE A 107 -0.19 1.57 -10.08
CA ILE A 107 0.11 2.36 -11.27
C ILE A 107 1.63 2.56 -11.39
N GLY A 108 2.30 2.86 -10.28
CA GLY A 108 3.74 3.10 -10.27
C GLY A 108 4.56 1.85 -10.58
N THR A 109 4.01 0.66 -10.39
CA THR A 109 4.68 -0.61 -10.75
C THR A 109 4.12 -1.27 -12.00
N GLN A 110 3.31 -0.56 -12.78
CA GLN A 110 2.68 -1.09 -14.00
C GLN A 110 1.92 -2.42 -13.74
N PHE A 111 1.24 -2.50 -12.59
CA PHE A 111 0.49 -3.65 -12.09
C PHE A 111 1.32 -4.88 -11.68
N ILE A 112 2.65 -4.82 -11.72
CA ILE A 112 3.54 -5.92 -11.30
C ILE A 112 3.43 -6.14 -9.78
N ALA A 113 3.38 -5.08 -8.98
CA ALA A 113 3.34 -5.18 -7.52
C ALA A 113 1.90 -5.33 -6.96
N PHE A 114 1.01 -6.00 -7.70
CA PHE A 114 -0.37 -6.26 -7.24
C PHE A 114 -0.45 -6.89 -5.84
N PRO A 115 0.35 -7.92 -5.50
CA PRO A 115 0.31 -8.52 -4.16
C PRO A 115 0.65 -7.52 -3.04
N LEU A 116 1.55 -6.56 -3.32
CA LEU A 116 1.94 -5.54 -2.36
C LEU A 116 0.84 -4.50 -2.19
N ALA A 117 0.26 -4.02 -3.29
CA ALA A 117 -0.84 -3.08 -3.27
C ALA A 117 -2.10 -3.63 -2.58
N PHE A 118 -2.33 -4.94 -2.70
CA PHE A 118 -3.46 -5.63 -2.08
C PHE A 118 -3.50 -5.47 -0.55
N LEU A 119 -2.34 -5.44 0.10
CA LEU A 119 -2.26 -5.21 1.56
C LEU A 119 -2.80 -3.84 1.96
N PHE A 120 -2.56 -2.81 1.15
CA PHE A 120 -3.11 -1.47 1.39
C PHE A 120 -4.63 -1.45 1.18
N PHE A 121 -5.15 -2.18 0.19
CA PHE A 121 -6.59 -2.30 0.00
C PHE A 121 -7.27 -3.06 1.15
N ILE A 122 -6.64 -4.11 1.70
CA ILE A 122 -7.13 -4.79 2.92
C ILE A 122 -7.16 -3.81 4.10
N ALA A 123 -6.08 -3.05 4.33
CA ALA A 123 -6.03 -2.06 5.41
C ALA A 123 -7.14 -1.01 5.27
N ALA A 124 -7.40 -0.54 4.04
CA ALA A 124 -8.50 0.37 3.74
C ALA A 124 -9.87 -0.26 4.01
N ALA A 125 -10.10 -1.49 3.55
CA ALA A 125 -11.34 -2.22 3.74
C ALA A 125 -11.65 -2.39 5.22
N LEU A 126 -10.67 -2.80 6.03
CA LEU A 126 -10.83 -2.92 7.49
C LEU A 126 -11.17 -1.58 8.14
N CYS A 127 -10.53 -0.48 7.69
CA CYS A 127 -10.85 0.87 8.19
C CYS A 127 -12.32 1.26 7.92
N LEU A 128 -12.88 0.84 6.78
CA LEU A 128 -14.26 1.11 6.38
C LEU A 128 -15.26 0.18 7.08
N PHE A 129 -15.07 -1.14 7.00
CA PHE A 129 -16.02 -2.13 7.53
C PHE A 129 -16.19 -2.04 9.04
N ARG A 130 -15.12 -1.77 9.79
CA ARG A 130 -15.22 -1.66 11.25
C ARG A 130 -16.04 -0.46 11.71
N LYS A 131 -16.15 0.58 10.87
CA LYS A 131 -17.00 1.74 11.15
C LYS A 131 -18.48 1.43 10.94
N ILE A 132 -18.83 0.54 10.00
CA ILE A 132 -20.21 0.12 9.77
C ILE A 132 -20.75 -0.57 11.04
N LYS A 133 -19.97 -1.50 11.61
CA LYS A 133 -20.31 -2.18 12.87
C LYS A 133 -20.49 -1.24 14.07
N GLU A 134 -19.66 -0.19 14.19
CA GLU A 134 -19.76 0.79 15.28
C GLU A 134 -21.02 1.67 15.17
N LYS A 135 -21.48 1.95 13.95
CA LYS A 135 -22.75 2.65 13.72
C LYS A 135 -23.98 1.77 13.93
N GLU A 136 -23.94 0.50 13.51
CA GLU A 136 -25.03 -0.45 13.73
C GLU A 136 -25.20 -0.83 15.22
N GLY A 137 -24.10 -0.91 15.96
CA GLY A 137 -24.13 -1.12 17.41
C GLY A 137 -24.73 0.06 18.19
N ALA A 138 -24.50 1.30 17.73
CA ALA A 138 -25.08 2.50 18.36
C ALA A 138 -26.58 2.68 18.03
N GLY A 139 -27.02 2.27 16.83
CA GLY A 139 -28.43 2.31 16.44
C GLY A 139 -29.31 1.30 17.21
N ASN A 140 -28.76 0.12 17.54
CA ASN A 140 -29.52 -0.92 18.25
C ASN A 140 -29.65 -0.68 19.76
N VAL A 141 -28.78 0.12 20.39
CA VAL A 141 -28.90 0.46 21.82
C VAL A 141 -29.90 1.59 22.06
N SER A 142 -30.07 2.51 21.09
CA SER A 142 -31.03 3.62 21.22
C SER A 142 -32.50 3.20 21.05
N ASN A 143 -32.78 2.04 20.44
CA ASN A 143 -34.16 1.61 20.15
C ASN A 143 -34.76 0.67 21.22
N LYS A 144 -34.09 0.45 22.36
CA LYS A 144 -34.58 -0.45 23.41
C LYS A 144 -35.17 0.24 24.63
N ASN A 145 -35.25 1.58 24.63
CA ASN A 145 -35.65 2.36 25.82
C ASN A 145 -36.98 3.13 25.66
N SER A 146 -37.81 2.76 24.69
CA SER A 146 -39.13 3.37 24.47
C SER A 146 -40.24 2.31 24.42
N GLN A 147 -40.33 1.46 25.45
CA GLN A 147 -41.63 0.88 25.80
C GLN A 147 -42.31 1.84 26.78
N PRO A 148 -43.42 2.50 26.40
CA PRO A 148 -44.26 3.18 27.37
C PRO A 148 -44.97 2.13 28.23
N ASP A 149 -44.72 2.22 29.54
CA ASP A 149 -45.46 1.50 30.57
C ASP A 149 -46.89 2.06 30.64
N PHE A 150 -47.77 1.50 29.81
CA PHE A 150 -49.21 1.75 29.87
C PHE A 150 -49.93 0.41 29.76
N ALA A 151 -50.17 -0.24 30.90
CA ALA A 151 -51.42 -0.94 31.24
C ALA A 151 -51.26 -1.71 32.57
N ARG A 152 -51.04 -0.98 33.66
CA ARG A 152 -51.64 -1.33 34.96
C ARG A 152 -52.65 -0.24 35.23
N ILE A 153 -53.94 -0.54 35.03
CA ILE A 153 -55.15 -0.12 35.76
C ILE A 153 -56.33 -0.72 34.98
#